data_AF-A0A937ZCP3-F1
#
_entry.id   AF-A0A937ZCP3-F1
#
_cell.length_a   1.000
_cell.length_b   1.000
_cell.length_c   1.000
_cell.angle_alpha   90.00
_cell.angle_beta   90.00
_cell.angle_gamma   90.00
#
_symmetry.space_group_name_H-M   'P 1'
#
loop_
_entity.id
_entity.type
_entity.pdbx_description
1 polymer ?
#
loop_
_entity_poly.entity_id
_entity_poly.type
_entity_poly.pdbx_seq_one_letter_code
_entity_poly.pdbx_strand_id
1 'polypeptide(L)'
;MTLLSKAAVAAALFICMAGYSTAQDYGPKDAQGTPASVHSVQSGGHWERGNDEGFYRVLVTSGGFEHVIARLFIQWIVLDQDKREYRLQRSVEVKEIGIASVITPSPKFAMKGNWTMPVAITRRDGKREKRTVTVRPDGYSFK
;
A
#
# COMPACT_ATOMS: atom_id res chain seq x y z
N MET A 1 -20.11 56.60 -55.65
CA MET A 1 -18.82 55.86 -55.50
C MET A 1 -18.55 55.71 -54.01
N THR A 2 -18.81 54.50 -53.52
CA THR A 2 -18.82 54.06 -52.11
C THR A 2 -17.92 52.83 -52.05
N LEU A 3 -16.83 52.85 -51.27
CA LEU A 3 -15.97 51.69 -51.04
C LEU A 3 -15.25 51.78 -49.67
N LEU A 4 -15.42 50.72 -48.85
CA LEU A 4 -14.45 50.06 -47.95
C LEU A 4 -13.74 50.91 -46.86
N SER A 5 -13.43 50.48 -45.62
CA SER A 5 -13.59 49.26 -44.83
C SER A 5 -12.78 49.52 -43.54
N LYS A 6 -13.33 49.33 -42.32
CA LYS A 6 -12.56 48.97 -41.10
C LYS A 6 -13.46 48.22 -40.13
N ALA A 7 -13.73 46.95 -40.43
CA ALA A 7 -14.08 45.96 -39.41
C ALA A 7 -12.77 45.44 -38.82
N ALA A 8 -12.51 45.68 -37.54
CA ALA A 8 -11.63 44.87 -36.68
C ALA A 8 -11.38 45.59 -35.34
N VAL A 9 -12.20 45.32 -34.33
CA VAL A 9 -11.67 44.87 -33.03
C VAL A 9 -12.65 43.81 -32.55
N ALA A 10 -12.37 42.59 -33.01
CA ALA A 10 -13.08 41.39 -32.65
C ALA A 10 -12.85 41.06 -31.18
N ALA A 11 -13.93 40.64 -30.53
CA ALA A 11 -14.00 39.81 -29.34
C ALA A 11 -12.69 39.12 -28.95
N ALA A 12 -11.99 39.69 -27.96
CA ALA A 12 -10.82 39.09 -27.32
C ALA A 12 -11.03 38.98 -25.80
N LEU A 13 -12.22 38.55 -25.36
CA LEU A 13 -12.39 37.85 -24.09
C LEU A 13 -12.39 36.34 -24.40
N PHE A 14 -11.24 35.89 -24.85
CA PHE A 14 -10.97 34.49 -25.14
C PHE A 14 -10.69 33.80 -23.80
N ILE A 15 -11.63 32.93 -23.41
CA ILE A 15 -11.37 31.73 -22.61
C ILE A 15 -10.74 32.04 -21.23
N CYS A 16 -11.56 32.56 -20.31
CA CYS A 16 -11.37 32.22 -18.90
C CYS A 16 -11.47 30.70 -18.82
N MET A 17 -10.32 30.09 -18.59
CA MET A 17 -10.10 28.69 -18.28
C MET A 17 -11.28 28.10 -17.51
N ALA A 18 -12.22 27.51 -18.23
CA ALA A 18 -12.97 26.37 -17.75
C ALA A 18 -11.96 25.21 -17.70
N GLY A 19 -11.02 25.31 -16.76
CA GLY A 19 -10.30 24.17 -16.24
C GLY A 19 -11.35 23.33 -15.54
N TYR A 20 -12.10 22.55 -16.33
CA TYR A 20 -12.71 21.34 -15.82
C TYR A 20 -11.52 20.55 -15.27
N SER A 21 -11.27 20.66 -13.96
CA SER A 21 -10.70 19.54 -13.25
C SER A 21 -11.71 18.44 -13.46
N THR A 22 -11.53 17.64 -14.51
CA THR A 22 -11.99 16.27 -14.45
C THR A 22 -11.18 15.70 -13.29
N ALA A 23 -11.74 15.74 -12.09
CA ALA A 23 -11.33 14.81 -11.05
C ALA A 23 -11.57 13.44 -11.71
N GLN A 24 -10.51 12.89 -12.32
CA GLN A 24 -10.56 11.53 -12.83
C GLN A 24 -10.94 10.69 -11.63
N ASP A 25 -12.07 10.01 -11.73
CA ASP A 25 -12.52 9.02 -10.77
C ASP A 25 -11.54 7.84 -10.81
N TYR A 26 -10.36 8.07 -10.24
CA TYR A 26 -9.36 7.06 -9.89
C TYR A 26 -9.72 6.42 -8.55
N GLY A 27 -11.00 6.42 -8.16
CA GLY A 27 -11.47 5.48 -7.16
C GLY A 27 -11.05 4.08 -7.62
N PRO A 28 -10.24 3.34 -6.84
CA PRO A 28 -9.81 2.03 -7.28
C PRO A 28 -11.04 1.15 -7.40
N LYS A 29 -11.46 0.82 -8.63
CA LYS A 29 -12.48 -0.20 -8.90
C LYS A 29 -12.14 -1.50 -8.17
N ASP A 30 -10.85 -1.74 -7.95
CA ASP A 30 -10.27 -2.88 -7.26
C ASP A 30 -10.47 -2.85 -5.74
N ALA A 31 -10.76 -1.69 -5.12
CA ALA A 31 -10.99 -1.62 -3.67
C ALA A 31 -12.21 -2.45 -3.26
N GLN A 32 -13.23 -2.51 -4.11
CA GLN A 32 -14.42 -3.36 -3.92
C GLN A 32 -14.09 -4.86 -3.91
N GLY A 33 -12.97 -5.26 -4.53
CA GLY A 33 -12.48 -6.65 -4.55
C GLY A 33 -11.66 -7.06 -3.33
N THR A 34 -11.43 -6.16 -2.36
CA THR A 34 -10.64 -6.48 -1.16
C THR A 34 -11.44 -7.44 -0.27
N PRO A 35 -10.92 -8.66 0.03
CA PRO A 35 -11.63 -9.59 0.89
C PRO A 35 -11.88 -8.98 2.28
N ALA A 36 -13.07 -9.19 2.85
CA ALA A 36 -13.44 -8.67 4.17
C ALA A 36 -12.57 -9.24 5.32
N SER A 37 -11.88 -10.35 5.07
CA SER A 37 -10.89 -10.91 6.00
C SER A 37 -9.61 -10.07 6.07
N VAL A 38 -9.37 -9.14 5.14
CA VAL A 38 -8.24 -8.20 5.21
C VAL A 38 -8.56 -7.12 6.23
N HIS A 39 -7.84 -7.15 7.35
CA HIS A 39 -8.01 -6.17 8.43
C HIS A 39 -7.19 -4.90 8.18
N SER A 40 -5.94 -5.03 7.72
CA SER A 40 -5.14 -3.85 7.38
C SER A 40 -4.05 -4.15 6.36
N VAL A 41 -3.73 -3.14 5.56
CA VAL A 41 -2.63 -3.15 4.58
C VAL A 41 -1.81 -1.88 4.77
N GLN A 42 -0.49 -2.03 4.92
CA GLN A 42 0.46 -0.92 4.98
C GLN A 42 1.58 -1.21 3.99
N SER A 43 1.85 -0.30 3.05
CA SER A 43 2.91 -0.47 2.04
C SER A 43 3.95 0.64 2.16
N GLY A 44 5.21 0.31 1.87
CA GLY A 44 6.29 1.29 1.86
C GLY A 44 7.68 0.66 1.92
N GLY A 45 8.66 1.53 2.06
CA GLY A 45 10.07 1.16 2.03
C GLY A 45 10.54 0.75 0.64
N HIS A 46 11.82 0.42 0.54
CA HIS A 46 12.44 -0.02 -0.71
C HIS A 46 13.39 -1.19 -0.43
N TRP A 47 13.46 -2.13 -1.36
CA TRP A 47 14.39 -3.25 -1.31
C TRP A 47 14.96 -3.53 -2.68
N GLU A 48 16.18 -4.03 -2.69
CA GLU A 48 16.91 -4.47 -3.88
C GLU A 48 17.54 -5.83 -3.57
N ARG A 49 17.53 -6.74 -4.54
CA ARG A 49 18.21 -8.04 -4.45
C ARG A 49 18.56 -8.54 -5.84
N GLY A 50 19.83 -8.45 -6.21
CA GLY A 50 20.26 -8.76 -7.57
C GLY A 50 19.70 -7.73 -8.54
N ASN A 51 18.96 -8.17 -9.56
CA ASN A 51 18.31 -7.29 -10.53
C ASN A 51 16.86 -6.94 -10.15
N ASP A 52 16.34 -7.49 -9.05
CA ASP A 52 14.98 -7.22 -8.60
C ASP A 52 14.97 -6.05 -7.61
N GLU A 53 13.99 -5.16 -7.74
CA GLU A 53 13.71 -4.10 -6.78
C GLU A 53 12.20 -3.95 -6.53
N GLY A 54 11.86 -3.31 -5.42
CA GLY A 54 10.50 -2.88 -5.16
C GLY A 54 10.26 -2.49 -3.71
N PHE A 55 9.04 -2.69 -3.22
CA PHE A 55 8.63 -2.24 -1.89
C PHE A 55 8.02 -3.37 -1.06
N TYR A 56 7.82 -3.10 0.24
CA TYR A 56 7.22 -4.03 1.16
C TYR A 56 5.74 -3.75 1.35
N ARG A 57 4.94 -4.80 1.55
CA ARG A 57 3.55 -4.71 2.00
C ARG A 57 3.37 -5.55 3.26
N VAL A 58 2.85 -4.94 4.30
CA VAL A 58 2.44 -5.59 5.54
C VAL A 58 0.94 -5.78 5.51
N LEU A 59 0.48 -7.01 5.69
CA LEU A 59 -0.92 -7.40 5.61
C LEU A 59 -1.33 -8.10 6.90
N VAL A 60 -2.42 -7.64 7.52
CA VAL A 60 -3.10 -8.39 8.59
C VAL A 60 -4.39 -8.94 8.02
N THR A 61 -4.58 -10.25 8.17
CA THR A 61 -5.86 -10.90 7.89
C THR A 61 -6.46 -11.42 9.19
N SER A 62 -7.78 -11.32 9.35
CA SER A 62 -8.52 -11.87 10.47
C SER A 62 -9.68 -12.71 9.95
N GLY A 63 -9.96 -13.81 10.64
CA GLY A 63 -11.09 -14.68 10.30
C GLY A 63 -11.49 -15.58 11.46
N GLY A 64 -12.65 -16.22 11.32
CA GLY A 64 -13.28 -17.03 12.37
C GLY A 64 -14.45 -16.30 13.01
N PHE A 65 -15.56 -17.03 13.23
CA PHE A 65 -16.79 -16.48 13.80
C PHE A 65 -16.77 -16.52 15.33
N GLU A 66 -16.66 -17.71 15.92
CA GLU A 66 -16.60 -17.87 17.39
C GLU A 66 -15.21 -17.57 17.96
N HIS A 67 -14.17 -17.75 17.14
CA HIS A 67 -12.78 -17.54 17.52
C HIS A 67 -12.05 -16.78 16.43
N VAL A 68 -11.91 -15.46 16.60
CA VAL A 68 -11.13 -14.62 15.69
C VAL A 68 -9.65 -15.00 15.79
N ILE A 69 -9.05 -15.31 14.66
CA ILE A 69 -7.61 -15.58 14.51
C ILE A 69 -7.04 -14.55 13.53
N ALA A 70 -6.17 -13.68 14.04
CA ALA A 70 -5.41 -12.74 13.26
C ALA A 70 -4.08 -13.36 12.81
N ARG A 71 -3.66 -13.05 11.58
CA ARG A 71 -2.40 -13.47 10.97
C ARG A 71 -1.70 -12.28 10.35
N LEU A 72 -0.37 -12.24 10.45
CA LEU A 72 0.47 -11.19 9.90
C LEU A 72 1.31 -11.74 8.76
N PHE A 73 1.27 -11.06 7.62
CA PHE A 73 2.09 -11.36 6.46
C PHE A 73 2.98 -10.17 6.11
N ILE A 74 4.19 -10.49 5.69
CA ILE A 74 5.12 -9.56 5.03
C ILE A 74 5.24 -10.00 3.58
N GLN A 75 5.06 -9.05 2.67
CA GLN A 75 5.11 -9.27 1.23
C GLN A 75 6.18 -8.40 0.60
N TRP A 76 6.94 -8.98 -0.33
CA TRP A 76 7.88 -8.30 -1.19
C TRP A 76 7.21 -8.12 -2.54
N ILE A 77 6.93 -6.87 -2.89
CA ILE A 77 6.33 -6.48 -4.15
C ILE A 77 7.46 -6.03 -5.06
N VAL A 78 7.60 -6.68 -6.21
CA VAL A 78 8.63 -6.37 -7.22
C VAL A 78 8.04 -5.47 -8.31
N LEU A 79 8.83 -4.53 -8.80
CA LEU A 79 8.53 -3.81 -10.03
C LEU A 79 9.03 -4.64 -11.23
N ASP A 80 8.10 -5.14 -12.03
CA ASP A 80 8.41 -5.75 -13.32
C ASP A 80 8.69 -4.62 -14.32
N GLN A 81 9.97 -4.30 -14.54
CA GLN A 81 10.36 -3.13 -15.34
C GLN A 81 9.93 -3.26 -16.81
N ASP A 82 9.91 -4.48 -17.36
CA ASP A 82 9.50 -4.76 -18.74
C ASP A 82 8.00 -4.50 -18.93
N LYS A 83 7.18 -4.98 -18.00
CA LYS A 83 5.72 -4.84 -18.06
C LYS A 83 5.21 -3.55 -17.43
N ARG A 84 6.06 -2.84 -16.69
CA ARG A 84 5.73 -1.67 -15.87
C ARG A 84 4.59 -1.95 -14.87
N GLU A 85 4.63 -3.14 -14.28
CA GLU A 85 3.60 -3.64 -13.36
C GLU A 85 4.21 -4.07 -12.03
N TYR A 86 3.44 -3.93 -10.96
CA TYR A 86 3.83 -4.48 -9.67
C TYR A 86 3.33 -5.91 -9.52
N ARG A 87 4.20 -6.81 -9.08
CA ARG A 87 3.85 -8.21 -8.82
C ARG A 87 4.24 -8.63 -7.41
N LEU A 88 3.47 -9.54 -6.83
CA LEU A 88 3.85 -10.20 -5.60
C LEU A 88 5.00 -11.18 -5.89
N GLN A 89 6.20 -10.90 -5.39
CA GLN A 89 7.34 -11.80 -5.53
C GLN A 89 7.36 -12.84 -4.40
N ARG A 90 7.11 -12.40 -3.17
CA ARG A 90 7.17 -13.25 -1.99
C ARG A 90 6.14 -12.81 -0.97
N SER A 91 5.52 -13.80 -0.30
CA SER A 91 4.63 -13.59 0.84
C SER A 91 5.04 -14.54 1.95
N VAL A 92 5.28 -14.02 3.15
CA VAL A 92 5.68 -14.84 4.30
C VAL A 92 4.82 -14.47 5.51
N GLU A 93 4.26 -15.50 6.15
CA GLU A 93 3.57 -15.37 7.43
C GLU A 93 4.58 -15.26 8.59
N VAL A 94 4.32 -14.36 9.53
CA VAL A 94 5.09 -14.24 10.79
C VAL A 94 4.55 -15.24 11.81
N LYS A 95 5.01 -16.49 11.71
CA LYS A 95 4.44 -17.64 12.44
C LYS A 95 4.73 -17.60 13.94
N GLU A 96 5.79 -16.92 14.36
CA GLU A 96 6.20 -16.77 15.75
C GLU A 96 5.18 -15.99 16.59
N ILE A 97 4.28 -15.23 15.94
CA ILE A 97 3.14 -14.64 16.64
C ILE A 97 2.26 -15.75 17.22
N GLY A 98 2.07 -16.88 16.55
CA GLY A 98 1.14 -17.93 16.98
C GLY A 98 -0.31 -17.45 16.97
N ILE A 99 -1.14 -18.01 17.85
CA ILE A 99 -2.58 -17.69 17.90
C ILE A 99 -2.78 -16.33 18.58
N ALA A 100 -3.31 -15.37 17.82
CA ALA A 100 -3.67 -14.03 18.29
C ALA A 100 -5.09 -13.68 17.84
N SER A 101 -5.80 -12.89 18.65
CA SER A 101 -7.11 -12.34 18.30
C SER A 101 -6.99 -11.00 17.57
N VAL A 102 -5.98 -10.19 17.93
CA VAL A 102 -5.69 -8.90 17.30
C VAL A 102 -4.19 -8.75 17.10
N ILE A 103 -3.80 -8.25 15.92
CA ILE A 103 -2.42 -7.89 15.59
C ILE A 103 -2.42 -6.47 15.04
N THR A 104 -1.64 -5.59 15.67
CA THR A 104 -1.47 -4.20 15.24
C THR A 104 0.00 -3.95 14.91
N PRO A 105 0.40 -4.06 13.63
CA PRO A 105 1.76 -3.74 13.20
C PRO A 105 1.94 -2.23 13.02
N SER A 106 3.11 -1.73 13.41
CA SER A 106 3.52 -0.33 13.23
C SER A 106 4.84 -0.28 12.42
N PRO A 107 4.81 -0.61 11.12
CA PRO A 107 6.01 -0.64 10.29
C PRO A 107 6.70 0.73 10.25
N LYS A 108 8.00 0.73 10.54
CA LYS A 108 8.87 1.89 10.37
C LYS A 108 9.68 1.69 9.10
N PHE A 109 9.03 1.82 7.95
CA PHE A 109 9.67 1.58 6.66
C PHE A 109 10.94 2.41 6.48
N ALA A 110 11.94 1.82 5.82
CA ALA A 110 13.18 2.48 5.46
C ALA A 110 13.37 2.41 3.93
N MET A 111 13.98 3.45 3.37
CA MET A 111 14.32 3.51 1.94
C MET A 111 15.56 2.68 1.59
N LYS A 112 16.35 2.27 2.59
CA LYS A 112 17.54 1.43 2.41
C LYS A 112 17.71 0.50 3.59
N GLY A 113 18.19 -0.71 3.30
CA GLY A 113 18.56 -1.71 4.30
C GLY A 113 17.37 -2.32 5.05
N ASN A 114 17.62 -2.73 6.29
CA ASN A 114 16.63 -3.40 7.13
C ASN A 114 15.73 -2.40 7.82
N TRP A 115 14.48 -2.79 8.08
CA TRP A 115 13.55 -1.97 8.83
C TRP A 115 12.89 -2.75 9.96
N THR A 116 12.32 -2.03 10.93
CA THR A 116 11.71 -2.63 12.12
C THR A 116 10.22 -2.39 12.17
N MET A 117 9.50 -3.37 12.69
CA MET A 117 8.07 -3.35 12.90
C MET A 117 7.77 -3.75 14.34
N PRO A 118 7.56 -2.79 15.25
CA PRO A 118 6.84 -3.07 16.47
C PRO A 118 5.47 -3.67 16.13
N VAL A 119 5.10 -4.74 16.82
CA VAL A 119 3.82 -5.43 16.68
C VAL A 119 3.19 -5.55 18.06
N ALA A 120 2.02 -4.95 18.24
CA ALA A 120 1.19 -5.22 19.41
C ALA A 120 0.31 -6.44 19.12
N ILE A 121 0.33 -7.41 20.03
CA ILE A 121 -0.37 -8.69 19.90
C ILE A 121 -1.33 -8.82 21.08
N THR A 122 -2.60 -9.06 20.78
CA THR A 122 -3.59 -9.46 21.80
C THR A 122 -3.90 -10.94 21.62
N ARG A 123 -3.77 -11.70 22.70
CA ARG A 123 -4.05 -13.13 22.77
C ARG A 123 -5.54 -13.38 23.00
N ARG A 124 -5.97 -14.63 22.88
CA ARG A 124 -7.37 -15.02 23.08
C ARG A 124 -7.86 -14.75 24.51
N ASP A 125 -6.98 -14.93 25.49
CA ASP A 125 -7.24 -14.64 26.91
C ASP A 125 -7.21 -13.13 27.24
N GLY A 126 -7.07 -12.27 26.22
CA GLY A 126 -6.97 -10.81 26.38
C GLY A 126 -5.58 -10.32 26.77
N LYS A 127 -4.61 -11.21 27.03
CA LYS A 127 -3.23 -10.82 27.35
C LYS A 127 -2.61 -10.07 26.18
N ARG A 128 -1.94 -8.96 26.49
CA ARG A 128 -1.26 -8.12 25.51
C ARG A 128 0.25 -8.27 25.62
N GLU A 129 0.92 -8.34 24.49
CA GLU A 129 2.38 -8.26 24.42
C GLU A 129 2.82 -7.42 23.23
N LYS A 130 4.08 -6.98 23.27
CA LYS A 130 4.74 -6.28 22.18
C LYS A 130 5.95 -7.07 21.73
N ARG A 131 6.09 -7.22 20.43
CA ARG A 131 7.21 -7.89 19.77
C ARG A 131 7.77 -7.00 18.69
N THR A 132 8.99 -7.28 18.26
CA THR A 132 9.63 -6.58 17.15
C THR A 132 9.96 -7.55 16.04
N VAL A 133 9.49 -7.25 14.84
CA VAL A 133 9.93 -7.91 13.62
C VAL A 133 10.95 -7.03 12.92
N THR A 134 12.12 -7.57 12.61
CA THR A 134 13.09 -6.91 11.72
C THR A 134 12.97 -7.54 10.35
N VAL A 135 12.74 -6.73 9.33
CA VAL A 135 12.54 -7.17 7.94
C VAL A 135 13.72 -6.76 7.08
N ARG A 136 14.07 -7.63 6.13
CA ARG A 136 15.22 -7.53 5.23
C ARG A 136 14.78 -7.93 3.81
N PRO A 137 15.58 -7.63 2.77
CA PRO A 137 15.28 -8.08 1.41
C PRO A 137 15.16 -9.61 1.26
N ASP A 138 15.84 -10.37 2.12
CA ASP A 138 15.92 -11.84 2.07
C ASP A 138 15.03 -12.55 3.11
N GLY A 139 14.37 -11.82 4.02
CA GLY A 139 13.51 -12.43 5.03
C GLY A 139 13.20 -11.51 6.21
N TYR A 140 12.91 -12.12 7.36
CA TYR A 140 12.68 -11.39 8.61
C TYR A 140 13.28 -12.13 9.81
N SER A 141 13.37 -11.46 10.95
CA SER A 141 13.64 -12.07 12.25
C SER A 141 12.68 -11.52 13.30
N PHE A 142 12.26 -12.38 14.23
CA PHE A 142 11.30 -12.06 15.29
C PHE A 142 11.99 -12.01 16.67
N LYS A 143 11.71 -10.99 17.47
CA LYS A 143 12.22 -10.81 18.84
C LYS A 143 11.11 -10.38 19.80
#